data_AF-A0A7K4LT48-F1
#
_entry.id   AF-A0A7K4LT48-F1
#
_cell.length_a   1.000
_cell.length_b   1.000
_cell.length_c   1.000
_cell.angle_alpha   90.00
_cell.angle_beta   90.00
_cell.angle_gamma   90.00
#
_symmetry.space_group_name_H-M   'P 1'
#
loop_
_entity.id
_entity.type
_entity.pdbx_description
1 polymer ?
#
loop_
_entity_poly.entity_id
_entity_poly.type
_entity_poly.pdbx_seq_one_letter_code
_entity_poly.pdbx_strand_id
1 'polypeptide(L)'
;QAAAEEIRAATGNAAVLLRLLDTSSLASVRAFAQDVLRHERRLDVLVNNAAVTGLPFAVTPEGLEQTFATNHLGPFLLTNLLLG
;
A
#
# COMPACT_ATOMS: atom_id res chain seq x y z
N GLN A 1 -2.44 -13.89 0.07
CA GLN A 1 -1.54 -14.94 0.59
C GLN A 1 -1.02 -15.86 -0.51
N ALA A 2 -1.88 -16.52 -1.29
CA ALA A 2 -1.48 -17.45 -2.37
C ALA A 2 -0.41 -16.88 -3.35
N ALA A 3 -0.59 -15.65 -3.85
CA ALA A 3 0.37 -15.04 -4.78
C ALA A 3 1.80 -14.92 -4.18
N ALA A 4 1.93 -14.60 -2.89
CA ALA A 4 3.25 -14.52 -2.26
C ALA A 4 3.89 -15.91 -2.12
N GLU A 5 3.10 -16.96 -1.85
CA GLU A 5 3.58 -18.34 -1.80
C GLU A 5 4.03 -18.84 -3.17
N GLU A 6 3.29 -18.53 -4.22
CA GLU A 6 3.64 -18.84 -5.61
C GLU A 6 4.96 -18.19 -6.03
N ILE A 7 5.15 -16.90 -5.75
CA ILE A 7 6.40 -16.20 -6.08
C ILE A 7 7.59 -16.82 -5.32
N ARG A 8 7.42 -17.16 -4.03
CA ARG A 8 8.47 -17.84 -3.24
C ARG A 8 8.83 -19.19 -3.84
N ALA A 9 7.83 -19.99 -4.23
CA ALA A 9 8.05 -21.29 -4.85
C ALA A 9 8.75 -21.18 -6.22
N ALA A 10 8.35 -20.21 -7.05
CA ALA A 10 8.90 -20.02 -8.38
C ALA A 10 10.32 -19.44 -8.40
N THR A 11 10.67 -18.60 -7.42
CA THR A 11 11.95 -17.88 -7.38
C THR A 11 12.96 -18.43 -6.36
N GLY A 12 12.50 -19.25 -5.41
CA GLY A 12 13.31 -19.67 -4.24
C GLY A 12 13.59 -18.54 -3.24
N ASN A 13 13.08 -17.32 -3.45
CA ASN A 13 13.34 -16.17 -2.60
C ASN A 13 12.39 -16.14 -1.40
N ALA A 14 12.85 -16.53 -0.22
CA ALA A 14 12.05 -16.50 1.01
C ALA A 14 11.69 -15.07 1.50
N ALA A 15 12.38 -14.03 1.03
CA ALA A 15 12.17 -12.64 1.45
C ALA A 15 11.01 -11.92 0.73
N VAL A 16 10.09 -12.66 0.11
CA VAL A 16 8.81 -12.11 -0.36
C VAL A 16 7.86 -12.05 0.83
N LEU A 17 7.69 -10.86 1.41
CA LEU A 17 6.82 -10.64 2.56
C LEU A 17 5.46 -10.08 2.13
N LEU A 18 4.39 -10.57 2.77
CA LEU A 18 3.06 -10.01 2.62
C LEU A 18 2.76 -9.07 3.80
N ARG A 19 2.21 -7.90 3.49
CA ARG A 19 1.69 -6.91 4.43
C ARG A 19 0.39 -6.34 3.87
N LEU A 20 -0.56 -5.99 4.73
CA LEU A 20 -1.88 -5.50 4.32
C LEU A 20 -1.86 -3.97 4.20
N LEU A 21 -2.39 -3.46 3.09
CA LEU A 21 -2.53 -2.03 2.81
C LEU A 21 -3.79 -1.81 1.98
N ASP A 22 -4.66 -0.94 2.45
CA ASP A 22 -5.75 -0.36 1.67
C ASP A 22 -5.42 1.10 1.37
N THR A 23 -5.14 1.42 0.10
CA THR A 23 -4.77 2.78 -0.30
C THR A 23 -5.95 3.76 -0.30
N SER A 24 -7.19 3.27 -0.19
CA SER A 24 -8.38 4.12 -0.04
C SER A 24 -8.58 4.60 1.40
N SER A 25 -7.95 3.95 2.40
CA SER A 25 -8.05 4.30 3.81
C SER A 25 -6.74 4.93 4.32
N LEU A 26 -6.80 6.21 4.72
CA LEU A 26 -5.62 6.90 5.25
C LEU A 26 -5.14 6.31 6.59
N ALA A 27 -6.06 5.71 7.36
CA ALA A 27 -5.71 4.98 8.57
C ALA A 27 -4.90 3.70 8.24
N SER A 28 -5.30 2.94 7.22
CA SER A 28 -4.56 1.77 6.75
C SER A 28 -3.16 2.16 6.26
N VAL A 29 -3.05 3.24 5.48
CA VAL A 29 -1.77 3.77 4.99
C VAL A 29 -0.81 4.11 6.14
N ARG A 30 -1.30 4.78 7.19
CA ARG A 30 -0.47 5.13 8.36
C ARG A 30 -0.01 3.88 9.12
N ALA A 31 -0.91 2.93 9.35
CA ALA A 31 -0.58 1.69 10.05
C ALA A 31 0.47 0.87 9.28
N PHE A 32 0.32 0.78 7.96
CA PHE A 32 1.29 0.12 7.09
C PHE A 32 2.66 0.82 7.11
N ALA A 33 2.69 2.15 6.96
CA ALA A 33 3.95 2.90 6.99
C ALA A 33 4.69 2.72 8.33
N GLN A 34 3.95 2.76 9.45
CA GLN A 34 4.52 2.46 10.77
C GLN A 34 5.06 1.03 10.87
N ASP A 35 4.39 0.06 10.27
CA ASP A 35 4.88 -1.32 10.25
C ASP A 35 6.20 -1.45 9.49
N VAL A 36 6.29 -0.81 8.31
CA VAL A 36 7.50 -0.78 7.49
C VAL A 36 8.65 -0.13 8.24
N LEU A 37 8.44 1.07 8.80
CA LEU A 37 9.49 1.80 9.54
C LEU A 37 9.98 1.07 10.80
N ARG A 38 9.14 0.21 11.39
CA ARG A 38 9.54 -0.61 12.55
C ARG A 38 10.37 -1.84 12.19
N HIS A 39 10.08 -2.47 11.05
CA HIS A 39 10.68 -3.77 10.70
C HIS A 39 11.78 -3.68 9.65
N GLU A 40 11.70 -2.69 8.75
CA GLU A 40 12.64 -2.54 7.64
C GLU A 40 13.66 -1.45 7.95
N ARG A 41 14.95 -1.80 7.88
CA ARG A 41 16.04 -0.86 8.17
C ARG A 41 16.22 0.23 7.11
N ARG A 42 15.84 -0.06 5.87
CA ARG A 42 16.03 0.82 4.71
C ARG A 42 15.01 0.48 3.64
N LEU A 43 14.46 1.50 2.98
CA LEU A 43 13.62 1.37 1.80
C LEU A 43 14.35 1.98 0.60
N ASP A 44 14.77 1.15 -0.35
CA ASP A 44 15.50 1.59 -1.55
C ASP A 44 14.57 1.97 -2.71
N VAL A 45 13.44 1.26 -2.84
CA VAL A 45 12.49 1.44 -3.95
C VAL A 45 11.07 1.32 -3.42
N LEU A 46 10.22 2.28 -3.78
CA LEU A 46 8.78 2.25 -3.57
C LEU A 46 8.08 2.25 -4.94
N VAL A 47 7.19 1.29 -5.17
CA VAL A 47 6.39 1.22 -6.41
C VAL A 47 4.92 1.44 -6.07
N ASN A 48 4.43 2.66 -6.31
CA ASN A 48 3.01 3.00 -6.18
C ASN A 48 2.24 2.49 -7.41
N ASN A 49 1.84 1.22 -7.40
CA ASN A 49 1.17 0.56 -8.53
C ASN A 49 -0.36 0.43 -8.37
N ALA A 50 -0.88 0.47 -7.14
CA ALA A 50 -2.30 0.25 -6.88
C ALA A 50 -3.16 1.39 -7.47
N ALA A 51 -4.19 1.03 -8.23
CA ALA A 51 -5.16 1.98 -8.77
C ALA A 51 -6.50 1.29 -9.05
N VAL A 52 -7.58 2.07 -9.04
CA VAL A 52 -8.93 1.68 -9.46
C VAL A 52 -9.45 2.63 -10.54
N THR A 53 -10.32 2.14 -11.41
CA THR A 53 -10.98 2.93 -12.45
C THR A 53 -12.38 2.38 -12.72
N GLY A 54 -13.30 3.22 -13.19
CA GLY A 54 -14.67 2.82 -13.53
C GLY A 54 -15.56 2.44 -12.35
N LEU A 55 -15.19 2.80 -11.12
CA LEU A 55 -16.04 2.60 -9.96
C LEU A 55 -17.22 3.58 -9.96
N PRO A 56 -18.41 3.18 -9.47
CA PRO A 56 -19.46 4.12 -9.13
C PRO A 56 -18.94 5.19 -8.16
N PHE A 57 -19.47 6.41 -8.24
CA PHE A 57 -19.11 7.47 -7.30
C PHE A 57 -19.37 7.01 -5.86
N ALA A 58 -18.33 7.07 -5.04
CA ALA A 58 -18.36 6.71 -3.63
C ALA A 58 -17.44 7.64 -2.85
N VAL A 59 -17.73 7.79 -1.57
CA VAL A 59 -16.98 8.63 -0.64
C VAL A 59 -16.46 7.77 0.49
N THR A 60 -15.18 7.87 0.81
CA THR A 60 -14.56 7.13 1.92
C THR A 60 -15.08 7.66 3.27
N PRO A 61 -14.89 6.92 4.38
CA PRO A 61 -15.25 7.40 5.72
C PRO A 61 -14.62 8.76 6.09
N GLU A 62 -13.50 9.11 5.49
CA GLU A 62 -12.78 10.37 5.67
C GLU A 62 -13.31 11.53 4.78
N GLY A 63 -14.37 11.30 3.99
CA GLY A 63 -14.99 12.35 3.16
C GLY A 63 -14.31 12.58 1.81
N LEU A 64 -13.52 11.62 1.32
CA LEU A 64 -12.77 11.72 0.07
C LEU A 64 -13.46 10.94 -1.05
N GLU A 65 -13.42 11.43 -2.29
CA GLU A 65 -13.87 10.62 -3.43
C GLU A 65 -12.98 9.37 -3.57
N GLN A 66 -13.59 8.20 -3.74
CA GLN A 66 -12.91 6.91 -3.59
C GLN A 66 -11.77 6.69 -4.58
N THR A 67 -11.93 7.11 -5.84
CA THR A 67 -10.88 6.99 -6.86
C THR A 67 -9.69 7.89 -6.52
N PHE A 68 -9.96 9.13 -6.10
CA PHE A 68 -8.96 10.10 -5.68
C PHE A 68 -8.23 9.65 -4.41
N ALA A 69 -8.95 9.11 -3.44
CA ALA A 69 -8.37 8.51 -2.23
C ALA A 69 -7.41 7.37 -2.59
N THR A 70 -7.88 6.42 -3.39
CA THR A 70 -7.14 5.19 -3.75
C THR A 70 -5.91 5.47 -4.62
N ASN A 71 -6.08 6.28 -5.68
CA ASN A 71 -5.09 6.43 -6.73
C ASN A 71 -4.10 7.56 -6.47
N HIS A 72 -4.47 8.54 -5.65
CA HIS A 72 -3.65 9.73 -5.43
C HIS A 72 -3.31 9.94 -3.95
N LEU A 73 -4.31 10.14 -3.09
CA LEU A 73 -4.04 10.55 -1.70
C LEU A 73 -3.37 9.44 -0.87
N GLY A 74 -3.77 8.19 -1.05
CA GLY A 74 -3.11 7.04 -0.41
C GLY A 74 -1.63 6.94 -0.78
N PRO A 75 -1.28 6.82 -2.07
CA PRO A 75 0.12 6.83 -2.54
C PRO A 75 0.91 8.08 -2.11
N PHE A 76 0.29 9.26 -2.19
CA PHE A 76 0.92 10.51 -1.75
C PHE A 76 1.26 10.47 -0.26
N LEU A 77 0.30 10.10 0.60
CA LEU A 77 0.51 9.99 2.03
C LEU A 77 1.56 8.93 2.37
N LEU A 78 1.48 7.75 1.75
CA LEU A 78 2.41 6.65 1.98
C LEU A 78 3.85 7.09 1.69
N THR A 79 4.07 7.72 0.53
CA THR A 79 5.38 8.20 0.11
C THR A 79 5.93 9.22 1.10
N ASN A 80 5.12 10.20 1.52
CA ASN A 80 5.56 11.21 2.49
C ASN A 80 5.88 10.62 3.87
N LEU A 81 5.13 9.61 4.32
CA LEU A 81 5.39 8.96 5.62
C LEU A 81 6.68 8.13 5.61
N LEU A 82 7.08 7.59 4.46
CA LEU A 82 8.27 6.74 4.31
C LEU A 82 9.55 7.52 3.98
N LEU A 83 9.45 8.80 3.61
CA LEU A 83 10.59 9.68 3.31
C LEU A 83 11.15 10.40 4.56
N GLY A 84 10.54 10.20 5.73
CA GLY A 84 10.94 10.81 7.00
C GLY A 84 12.30 10.35 7.52
#